data_AF-A0A8H6X7Q6-F1
#
_entry.id   AF-A0A8H6X7Q6-F1
#
_cell.length_a   1.000
_cell.length_b   1.000
_cell.length_c   1.000
_cell.angle_alpha   90.00
_cell.angle_beta   90.00
_cell.angle_gamma   90.00
#
_symmetry.space_group_name_H-M   'P 1'
#
loop_
_entity.id
_entity.type
_entity.pdbx_description
1 polymer ?
#
loop_
_entity_poly.entity_id
_entity_poly.type
_entity_poly.pdbx_seq_one_letter_code
_entity_poly.pdbx_strand_id
1 'polypeptide(L)'
;MASLAVTSIEADSLKNESGSDEACTKIWTVYTAEAEKHDKALMESWTRDMNGVLLFAALFSATLTAFIVESYQTLQPDPSDKIVALLATISRQISDGNASRVLIDGTPSVSFAPTTSHASISSIVCNILWFISLFLSLTCALLATLVEQWTRGFAQKTDRNQSPVIRAKIFSYLYSGLKAFGMHTLVDLIPLLLHTSLMMFFAGLVAFPIPINPVLVGVAATWTASIAVAYGLLTALPLFHPDSPYWTPLSGIIWRVLQAMTTLSSRNPTMRSDGAVGSMIGHIVKQATKASGDTKFRDVRALCWTAKTLMVIHWRSSSRDSLTPSGARKEGVIPMITSSPDYLTAGTHV
;
A
#
# COMPACT_ATOMS: atom_id res chain seq x y z
N MET A 1 40.16 -26.73 -58.97
CA MET A 1 40.38 -25.86 -57.79
C MET A 1 39.16 -25.00 -57.44
N ALA A 2 38.44 -24.40 -58.40
CA ALA A 2 37.25 -23.58 -58.11
C ALA A 2 36.10 -24.32 -57.37
N SER A 3 35.84 -25.59 -57.72
CA SER A 3 34.78 -26.40 -57.06
C SER A 3 35.06 -26.70 -55.58
N LEU A 4 36.33 -26.91 -55.20
CA LEU A 4 36.73 -27.14 -53.80
C LEU A 4 36.70 -25.86 -52.95
N ALA A 5 36.91 -24.69 -53.57
CA ALA A 5 36.82 -23.41 -52.87
C ALA A 5 35.36 -23.04 -52.57
N VAL A 6 34.44 -23.31 -53.51
CA VAL A 6 33.00 -23.07 -53.32
C VAL A 6 32.42 -23.97 -52.22
N THR A 7 32.77 -25.26 -52.19
CA THR A 7 32.30 -26.17 -51.13
C THR A 7 32.87 -25.83 -49.75
N SER A 8 34.10 -25.31 -49.67
CA SER A 8 34.68 -24.82 -48.42
C SER A 8 33.98 -23.56 -47.90
N ILE A 9 33.60 -22.63 -48.79
CA ILE A 9 32.88 -21.41 -48.42
C ILE A 9 31.45 -21.73 -47.97
N GLU A 10 30.78 -22.67 -48.66
CA GLU A 10 29.43 -23.13 -48.28
C GLU A 10 29.43 -23.83 -46.90
N ALA A 11 30.45 -24.65 -46.63
CA ALA A 11 30.59 -25.33 -45.35
C ALA A 11 30.89 -24.36 -44.19
N ASP A 12 31.67 -23.31 -44.43
CA ASP A 12 31.98 -22.29 -43.43
C ASP A 12 30.77 -21.36 -43.17
N SER A 13 29.99 -21.07 -44.23
CA SER A 13 28.70 -20.37 -44.15
C SER A 13 27.69 -21.12 -43.26
N LEU A 14 27.48 -22.41 -43.53
CA LEU A 14 26.55 -23.25 -42.75
C LEU A 14 26.98 -23.42 -41.29
N LYS A 15 28.29 -23.45 -41.03
CA LYS A 15 28.84 -23.56 -39.68
C LYS A 15 28.71 -22.25 -38.89
N ASN A 16 28.80 -21.10 -39.57
CA ASN A 16 28.51 -19.79 -38.99
C ASN A 16 27.01 -19.63 -38.69
N GLU A 17 26.12 -20.08 -39.58
CA GLU A 17 24.67 -20.09 -39.30
C GLU A 17 24.30 -21.02 -38.14
N SER A 18 24.85 -22.23 -38.07
CA SER A 18 24.58 -23.15 -36.96
C SER A 18 25.12 -22.63 -35.61
N GLY A 19 26.29 -21.97 -35.62
CA GLY A 19 26.86 -21.34 -34.43
C GLY A 19 26.05 -20.13 -33.96
N SER A 20 25.50 -19.35 -34.91
CA SER A 20 24.60 -18.23 -34.63
C SER A 20 23.28 -18.69 -34.01
N ASP A 21 22.68 -19.75 -34.55
CA ASP A 21 21.43 -20.33 -34.03
C ASP A 21 21.62 -20.96 -32.63
N GLU A 22 22.77 -21.60 -32.39
CA GLU A 22 23.11 -22.12 -31.06
C GLU A 22 23.33 -20.99 -30.04
N ALA A 23 23.99 -19.90 -30.44
CA ALA A 23 24.18 -18.72 -29.59
C ALA A 23 22.84 -18.02 -29.28
N CYS A 24 21.99 -17.82 -30.28
CA CYS A 24 20.63 -17.30 -30.12
C CYS A 24 19.81 -18.19 -29.17
N THR A 25 19.89 -19.51 -29.32
CA THR A 25 19.19 -20.46 -28.45
C THR A 25 19.68 -20.35 -27.00
N LYS A 26 20.99 -20.26 -26.77
CA LYS A 26 21.57 -20.07 -25.43
C LYS A 26 21.16 -18.73 -24.80
N ILE A 27 21.11 -17.65 -25.58
CA ILE A 27 20.65 -16.34 -25.08
C ILE A 27 19.17 -16.43 -24.69
N TRP A 28 18.34 -17.08 -25.50
CA TRP A 28 16.92 -17.27 -25.20
C TRP A 28 16.69 -18.17 -23.98
N THR A 29 17.48 -19.22 -23.76
CA THR A 29 17.34 -20.07 -22.56
C THR A 29 17.73 -19.31 -21.29
N VAL A 30 18.82 -18.52 -21.32
CA VAL A 30 19.21 -17.66 -20.21
C VAL A 30 18.14 -16.59 -19.94
N TYR A 31 17.67 -15.91 -20.98
CA TYR A 31 16.61 -14.89 -20.86
C TYR A 31 15.32 -15.47 -20.28
N THR A 32 14.85 -16.61 -20.80
CA THR A 32 13.59 -17.21 -20.33
C THR A 32 13.68 -17.75 -18.92
N ALA A 33 14.84 -18.27 -18.51
CA ALA A 33 15.08 -18.68 -17.13
C ALA A 33 15.08 -17.50 -16.15
N GLU A 34 15.65 -16.36 -16.56
CA GLU A 34 15.67 -15.16 -15.70
C GLU A 34 14.32 -14.44 -15.67
N ALA A 35 13.65 -14.34 -16.82
CA ALA A 35 12.29 -13.81 -16.92
C ALA A 35 11.31 -14.59 -16.04
N GLU A 36 11.38 -15.94 -16.04
CA GLU A 36 10.55 -16.77 -15.16
C GLU A 36 10.71 -16.43 -13.68
N LYS A 37 11.95 -16.31 -13.21
CA LYS A 37 12.22 -16.00 -11.79
C LYS A 37 11.65 -14.63 -11.44
N HIS A 38 11.87 -13.65 -12.30
CA HIS A 38 11.38 -12.29 -12.11
C HIS A 38 9.84 -12.26 -12.09
N ASP A 39 9.19 -12.91 -13.04
CA ASP A 39 7.72 -12.95 -13.17
C ASP A 39 7.09 -13.63 -11.95
N LYS A 40 7.65 -14.76 -11.52
CA LYS A 40 7.19 -15.47 -10.33
C LYS A 40 7.35 -14.62 -9.07
N ALA A 41 8.51 -13.99 -8.89
CA ALA A 41 8.77 -13.12 -7.74
C ALA A 41 7.80 -11.92 -7.71
N LEU A 42 7.52 -11.31 -8.87
CA LEU A 42 6.58 -10.19 -8.97
C LEU A 42 5.16 -10.63 -8.57
N MET A 43 4.68 -11.76 -9.09
CA MET A 43 3.34 -12.26 -8.80
C MET A 43 3.16 -12.68 -7.34
N GLU A 44 4.19 -13.29 -6.75
CA GLU A 44 4.22 -13.64 -5.33
C GLU A 44 4.20 -12.39 -4.45
N SER A 45 4.97 -11.35 -4.82
CA SER A 45 4.97 -10.06 -4.10
C SER A 45 3.59 -9.40 -4.11
N TRP A 46 2.94 -9.30 -5.28
CA TRP A 46 1.60 -8.71 -5.39
C TRP A 46 0.58 -9.50 -4.59
N THR A 47 0.62 -10.83 -4.65
CA THR A 47 -0.30 -11.68 -3.89
C THR A 47 -0.10 -11.49 -2.38
N ARG A 48 1.15 -11.41 -1.92
CA ARG A 48 1.46 -11.15 -0.50
C ARG A 48 0.95 -9.78 -0.06
N ASP A 49 1.18 -8.74 -0.86
CA ASP A 49 0.74 -7.38 -0.56
C ASP A 49 -0.79 -7.28 -0.51
N MET A 50 -1.49 -7.87 -1.49
CA MET A 50 -2.96 -7.89 -1.51
C MET A 50 -3.54 -8.64 -0.31
N ASN A 51 -2.94 -9.75 0.11
CA ASN A 51 -3.36 -10.48 1.31
C ASN A 51 -3.16 -9.66 2.59
N GLY A 52 -2.06 -8.92 2.69
CA GLY A 52 -1.84 -7.99 3.79
C GLY A 52 -2.90 -6.90 3.85
N VAL A 53 -3.23 -6.30 2.69
CA VAL A 53 -4.29 -5.30 2.58
C VAL A 53 -5.65 -5.88 2.95
N LEU A 54 -6.00 -7.08 2.48
CA LEU A 54 -7.29 -7.70 2.75
C LEU A 54 -7.48 -8.02 4.24
N LEU A 55 -6.45 -8.56 4.89
CA LEU A 55 -6.47 -8.83 6.34
C LEU A 55 -6.69 -7.53 7.13
N PHE A 56 -5.95 -6.49 6.76
CA PHE A 56 -6.06 -5.20 7.40
C PHE A 56 -7.46 -4.57 7.17
N ALA A 57 -7.97 -4.59 5.93
CA ALA A 57 -9.29 -4.06 5.59
C ALA A 57 -10.42 -4.80 6.34
N ALA A 58 -10.31 -6.12 6.51
CA ALA A 58 -11.27 -6.91 7.28
C ALA A 58 -11.27 -6.52 8.77
N LEU A 59 -10.09 -6.46 9.39
CA LEU A 59 -9.94 -6.05 10.79
C LEU A 59 -10.44 -4.61 11.01
N PHE A 60 -10.05 -3.70 10.13
CA PHE A 60 -10.49 -2.31 10.16
C PHE A 60 -12.00 -2.19 10.02
N SER A 61 -12.61 -2.93 9.09
CA SER A 61 -14.07 -2.90 8.91
C SER A 61 -14.82 -3.45 10.13
N ALA A 62 -14.29 -4.48 10.79
CA ALA A 62 -14.87 -5.01 12.02
C ALA A 62 -14.83 -3.97 13.16
N THR A 63 -13.67 -3.33 13.38
CA THR A 63 -13.54 -2.27 14.37
C THR A 63 -14.44 -1.07 14.04
N LEU A 64 -14.46 -0.62 12.78
CA LEU A 64 -15.27 0.50 12.33
C LEU A 64 -16.78 0.23 12.48
N THR A 65 -17.22 -1.01 12.28
CA THR A 65 -18.63 -1.40 12.47
C THR A 65 -19.08 -1.18 13.91
N ALA A 66 -18.25 -1.48 14.90
CA ALA A 66 -18.58 -1.21 16.31
C ALA A 66 -18.81 0.28 16.58
N PHE A 67 -17.95 1.14 16.03
CA PHE A 67 -18.11 2.60 16.12
C PHE A 67 -19.37 3.08 15.41
N ILE A 68 -19.67 2.57 14.21
CA ILE A 68 -20.88 2.92 13.46
C ILE A 68 -22.13 2.52 14.25
N VAL A 69 -22.18 1.32 14.83
CA VAL A 69 -23.34 0.86 15.63
C VAL A 69 -23.60 1.80 16.81
N GLU A 70 -22.56 2.24 17.50
CA GLU A 70 -22.68 3.15 18.63
C GLU A 70 -23.10 4.57 18.17
N SER A 71 -22.43 5.11 17.15
CA SER A 71 -22.70 6.46 16.65
C SER A 71 -24.04 6.58 15.92
N TYR A 72 -24.57 5.49 15.38
CA TYR A 72 -25.91 5.47 14.79
C TYR A 72 -27.00 5.73 15.83
N GLN A 73 -26.80 5.31 17.08
CA GLN A 73 -27.73 5.61 18.17
C GLN A 73 -27.82 7.11 18.45
N THR A 74 -26.72 7.85 18.29
CA THR A 74 -26.71 9.31 18.47
C THR A 74 -27.48 10.09 17.40
N LEU A 75 -27.80 9.45 16.27
CA LEU A 75 -28.66 10.02 15.21
C LEU A 75 -30.15 9.78 15.47
N GLN A 76 -30.49 8.77 16.28
CA GLN A 76 -31.87 8.45 16.60
C GLN A 76 -32.30 9.17 17.89
N PRO A 77 -33.51 9.74 17.94
CA PRO A 77 -34.02 10.32 19.17
C PRO A 77 -34.19 9.22 20.22
N ASP A 78 -33.58 9.40 21.40
CA ASP A 78 -33.65 8.43 22.49
C ASP A 78 -35.13 8.22 22.89
N PRO A 79 -35.67 6.99 22.85
CA PRO A 79 -37.00 6.72 23.37
C PRO A 79 -37.16 7.14 24.84
N SER A 80 -36.07 7.15 25.61
CA SER A 80 -36.03 7.61 27.01
C SER A 80 -36.32 9.10 27.13
N ASP A 81 -35.83 9.93 26.21
CA ASP A 81 -36.13 11.37 26.18
C ASP A 81 -37.62 11.62 25.96
N LYS A 82 -38.27 10.82 25.10
CA LYS A 82 -39.73 10.86 24.91
C LYS A 82 -40.46 10.45 26.18
N ILE A 83 -39.98 9.42 26.88
CA ILE A 83 -40.55 8.95 28.14
C ILE A 83 -40.39 10.01 29.24
N VAL A 84 -39.22 10.62 29.37
CA VAL A 84 -38.93 11.68 30.35
C VAL A 84 -39.79 12.92 30.06
N ALA A 85 -39.95 13.30 28.80
CA ALA A 85 -40.84 14.39 28.40
C ALA A 85 -42.32 14.08 28.74
N LEU A 86 -42.76 12.83 28.52
CA LEU A 86 -44.09 12.36 28.93
C LEU A 86 -44.25 12.37 30.46
N LEU A 87 -43.24 11.89 31.20
CA LEU A 87 -43.26 11.85 32.66
C LEU A 87 -43.29 13.26 33.27
N ALA A 88 -42.52 14.19 32.71
CA ALA A 88 -42.53 15.59 33.11
C ALA A 88 -43.89 16.24 32.84
N THR A 89 -44.54 15.89 31.73
CA THR A 89 -45.90 16.35 31.41
C THR A 89 -46.92 15.81 32.39
N ILE A 90 -46.88 14.50 32.69
CA ILE A 90 -47.76 13.86 33.67
C ILE A 90 -47.53 14.45 35.08
N SER A 91 -46.28 14.65 35.48
CA SER A 91 -45.93 15.27 36.76
C SER A 91 -46.46 16.70 36.89
N ARG A 92 -46.41 17.49 35.81
CA ARG A 92 -47.03 18.83 35.75
C ARG A 92 -48.56 18.75 35.88
N GLN A 93 -49.21 17.85 35.14
CA GLN A 93 -50.66 17.66 35.20
C GLN A 93 -51.14 17.25 36.61
N ILE A 94 -50.35 16.44 37.31
CA ILE A 94 -50.67 16.01 38.68
C ILE A 94 -50.37 17.13 39.69
N SER A 95 -49.29 17.88 39.52
CA SER A 95 -48.91 18.99 40.42
C SER A 95 -49.81 20.21 40.31
N ASP A 96 -50.35 20.49 39.12
CA ASP A 96 -51.29 21.60 38.88
C ASP A 96 -52.70 21.35 39.47
N GLY A 97 -52.92 20.21 40.13
CA GLY A 97 -53.92 20.09 41.19
C GLY A 97 -55.36 20.44 40.82
N ASN A 98 -55.81 20.19 39.58
CA ASN A 98 -57.21 20.43 39.20
C ASN A 98 -57.81 19.30 38.35
N ALA A 99 -58.02 18.16 38.99
CA ALA A 99 -58.84 17.05 38.50
C ALA A 99 -60.36 17.39 38.50
N SER A 100 -60.74 18.53 37.94
CA SER A 100 -62.16 18.94 37.83
C SER A 100 -62.47 19.73 36.56
N ARG A 101 -61.81 19.43 35.44
CA ARG A 101 -62.25 19.83 34.10
C ARG A 101 -61.98 18.75 33.06
N VAL A 102 -62.65 17.61 33.23
CA VAL A 102 -62.98 16.72 32.13
C VAL A 102 -64.52 16.75 32.15
N LEU A 103 -65.22 17.46 31.27
CA LEU A 103 -65.76 16.87 30.02
C LEU A 103 -66.65 17.87 29.24
N ILE A 104 -66.36 19.17 29.16
CA ILE A 104 -67.12 20.07 28.26
C ILE A 104 -66.17 21.01 27.55
N ASP A 105 -65.99 20.72 26.25
CA ASP A 105 -65.35 21.53 25.22
C ASP A 105 -63.83 21.76 25.29
N GLY A 106 -63.15 21.29 24.24
CA GLY A 106 -61.74 21.53 23.99
C GLY A 106 -60.82 20.52 24.67
N THR A 107 -60.55 19.40 24.00
CA THR A 107 -59.33 18.62 24.23
C THR A 107 -58.13 19.59 24.32
N PRO A 108 -57.37 19.66 25.43
CA PRO A 108 -56.08 20.32 25.38
C PRO A 108 -55.24 19.48 24.44
N SER A 109 -55.15 19.90 23.18
CA SER A 109 -54.14 19.41 22.26
C SER A 109 -52.81 19.80 22.90
N VAL A 110 -52.21 18.83 23.59
CA VAL A 110 -50.79 18.87 23.91
C VAL A 110 -50.13 18.93 22.55
N SER A 111 -49.86 20.14 22.08
CA SER A 111 -49.01 20.35 20.93
C SER A 111 -47.65 19.88 21.37
N PHE A 112 -47.37 18.61 21.10
CA PHE A 112 -46.02 18.15 20.89
C PHE A 112 -45.52 18.97 19.70
N ALA A 113 -45.07 20.20 19.94
CA ALA A 113 -44.00 20.72 19.14
C ALA A 113 -42.91 19.66 19.33
N PRO A 114 -42.57 18.86 18.29
CA PRO A 114 -41.35 18.10 18.41
C PRO A 114 -40.30 19.19 18.59
N THR A 115 -39.76 19.35 19.80
CA THR A 115 -38.38 19.78 19.92
C THR A 115 -37.65 18.75 19.10
N THR A 116 -37.43 19.10 17.84
CA THR A 116 -36.60 18.35 16.94
C THR A 116 -35.28 18.35 17.66
N SER A 117 -35.02 17.28 18.43
CA SER A 117 -33.73 16.94 18.99
C SER A 117 -32.88 16.62 17.77
N HIS A 118 -32.54 17.68 17.02
CA HIS A 118 -31.74 17.60 15.83
C HIS A 118 -30.42 17.05 16.33
N ALA A 119 -30.09 15.84 15.87
CA ALA A 119 -28.81 15.23 16.17
C ALA A 119 -27.71 16.27 15.93
N SER A 120 -26.79 16.40 16.89
CA SER A 120 -25.71 17.39 16.80
C SER A 120 -25.02 17.28 15.44
N ILE A 121 -24.69 18.42 14.83
CA ILE A 121 -24.01 18.47 13.52
C ILE A 121 -22.74 17.60 13.55
N SER A 122 -22.04 17.57 14.70
CA SER A 122 -20.86 16.71 14.93
C SER A 122 -21.18 15.22 14.76
N SER A 123 -22.32 14.74 15.25
CA SER A 123 -22.75 13.34 15.13
C SER A 123 -23.07 12.99 13.68
N ILE A 124 -23.72 13.89 12.94
CA ILE A 124 -24.00 13.69 11.51
C ILE A 124 -22.69 13.58 10.72
N VAL A 125 -21.77 14.53 10.91
CA VAL A 125 -20.47 14.52 10.22
C VAL A 125 -19.67 13.26 10.58
N CYS A 126 -19.62 12.88 11.85
CA CYS A 126 -18.93 11.67 12.31
C CYS A 126 -19.45 10.42 11.59
N ASN A 127 -20.77 10.22 11.54
CA ASN A 127 -21.37 9.08 10.85
C ASN A 127 -21.03 9.09 9.35
N ILE A 128 -21.14 10.23 8.67
CA ILE A 128 -20.78 10.34 7.25
C ILE A 128 -19.32 9.93 7.02
N LEU A 129 -18.39 10.45 7.83
CA LEU A 129 -16.96 10.14 7.73
C LEU A 129 -16.70 8.63 7.92
N TRP A 130 -17.35 8.00 8.90
CA TRP A 130 -17.21 6.57 9.15
C TRP A 130 -17.85 5.69 8.08
N PHE A 131 -19.02 6.06 7.54
CA PHE A 131 -19.59 5.34 6.40
C PHE A 131 -18.71 5.45 5.15
N ILE A 132 -18.21 6.65 4.82
CA ILE A 132 -17.29 6.83 3.69
C ILE A 132 -16.02 6.00 3.91
N SER A 133 -15.46 6.04 5.12
CA SER A 133 -14.30 5.24 5.50
C SER A 133 -14.55 3.75 5.26
N LEU A 134 -15.70 3.24 5.69
CA LEU A 134 -16.08 1.83 5.51
C LEU A 134 -16.20 1.46 4.03
N PHE A 135 -16.91 2.26 3.24
CA PHE A 135 -17.06 2.01 1.81
C PHE A 135 -15.72 2.00 1.08
N LEU A 136 -14.81 2.91 1.45
CA LEU A 136 -13.49 2.99 0.84
C LEU A 136 -12.62 1.77 1.21
N SER A 137 -12.72 1.28 2.44
CA SER A 137 -12.07 0.04 2.90
C SER A 137 -12.61 -1.20 2.16
N LEU A 138 -13.94 -1.31 2.01
CA LEU A 138 -14.56 -2.40 1.26
C LEU A 138 -14.20 -2.36 -0.23
N THR A 139 -14.14 -1.16 -0.82
CA THR A 139 -13.70 -0.98 -2.20
C THR A 139 -12.23 -1.40 -2.37
N CYS A 140 -11.38 -1.05 -1.40
CA CYS A 140 -9.99 -1.49 -1.34
C CYS A 140 -9.89 -3.03 -1.28
N ALA A 141 -10.68 -3.68 -0.41
CA ALA A 141 -10.73 -5.14 -0.32
C ALA A 141 -11.20 -5.79 -1.63
N LEU A 142 -12.23 -5.23 -2.28
CA LEU A 142 -12.71 -5.72 -3.58
C LEU A 142 -11.61 -5.63 -4.64
N LEU A 143 -10.91 -4.49 -4.73
CA LEU A 143 -9.81 -4.33 -5.69
C LEU A 143 -8.64 -5.28 -5.37
N ALA A 144 -8.29 -5.47 -4.11
CA ALA A 144 -7.26 -6.42 -3.69
C ALA A 144 -7.60 -7.85 -4.11
N THR A 145 -8.85 -8.29 -3.90
CA THR A 145 -9.30 -9.62 -4.33
C THR A 145 -9.31 -9.78 -5.86
N LEU A 146 -9.68 -8.76 -6.63
CA LEU A 146 -9.60 -8.79 -8.10
C LEU A 146 -8.16 -8.95 -8.58
N VAL A 147 -7.22 -8.17 -8.03
CA VAL A 147 -5.79 -8.30 -8.35
C VAL A 147 -5.30 -9.71 -8.02
N GLU A 148 -5.67 -10.25 -6.87
CA GLU A 148 -5.29 -11.60 -6.44
C GLU A 148 -5.90 -12.70 -7.34
N GLN A 149 -7.13 -12.52 -7.83
CA GLN A 149 -7.75 -13.42 -8.80
C GLN A 149 -7.02 -13.38 -10.14
N TRP A 150 -6.63 -12.20 -10.60
CA TRP A 150 -5.88 -12.04 -11.83
C TRP A 150 -4.48 -12.66 -11.72
N THR A 151 -3.73 -12.38 -10.64
CA THR A 151 -2.40 -12.99 -10.43
C THR A 151 -2.49 -14.52 -10.39
N ARG A 152 -3.47 -15.10 -9.68
CA ARG A 152 -3.67 -16.55 -9.71
C ARG A 152 -4.02 -17.08 -11.10
N GLY A 153 -4.92 -16.40 -11.82
CA GLY A 153 -5.29 -16.77 -13.19
C GLY A 153 -4.10 -16.72 -14.15
N PHE A 154 -3.22 -15.72 -14.00
CA PHE A 154 -1.96 -15.64 -14.74
C PHE A 154 -1.04 -16.80 -14.39
N ALA A 155 -0.88 -17.13 -13.10
CA ALA A 155 0.03 -18.19 -12.66
C ALA A 155 -0.42 -19.54 -13.22
N GLN A 156 -1.73 -19.84 -13.13
CA GLN A 156 -2.29 -21.08 -13.65
C GLN A 156 -2.15 -21.22 -15.18
N LYS A 157 -2.33 -20.14 -15.95
CA LYS A 157 -2.15 -20.16 -17.42
C LYS A 157 -0.68 -20.35 -17.81
N THR A 158 0.22 -19.83 -17.00
CA THR A 158 1.67 -19.87 -17.17
C THR A 158 2.25 -21.23 -16.80
N ASP A 159 1.73 -21.89 -15.76
CA ASP A 159 2.21 -23.19 -15.25
C ASP A 159 1.76 -24.38 -16.13
N ARG A 160 0.66 -24.22 -16.87
CA ARG A 160 0.10 -25.28 -17.72
C ARG A 160 0.90 -25.57 -19.00
N ASN A 161 1.86 -24.72 -19.39
CA ASN A 161 2.61 -24.84 -20.64
C ASN A 161 4.07 -25.30 -20.41
N GLN A 162 4.41 -26.48 -20.92
CA GLN A 162 5.70 -27.17 -20.70
C GLN A 162 6.89 -26.66 -21.54
N SER A 163 6.90 -25.39 -22.00
CA SER A 163 8.14 -24.80 -22.52
C SER A 163 8.36 -23.36 -22.02
N PRO A 164 9.57 -23.03 -21.54
CA PRO A 164 9.88 -21.73 -20.94
C PRO A 164 9.75 -20.59 -21.96
N VAL A 165 9.98 -20.88 -23.25
CA VAL A 165 9.88 -19.91 -24.35
C VAL A 165 8.42 -19.52 -24.63
N ILE A 166 7.49 -20.49 -24.72
CA ILE A 166 6.07 -20.20 -24.97
C ILE A 166 5.49 -19.42 -23.78
N ARG A 167 5.86 -19.82 -22.57
CA ARG A 167 5.43 -19.17 -21.34
C ARG A 167 5.89 -17.71 -21.26
N ALA A 168 7.16 -17.43 -21.57
CA ALA A 168 7.68 -16.06 -21.61
C ALA A 168 6.97 -15.17 -22.64
N LYS A 169 6.61 -15.73 -23.81
CA LYS A 169 5.83 -15.01 -24.84
C LYS A 169 4.40 -14.70 -24.38
N ILE A 170 3.76 -15.64 -23.69
CA ILE A 170 2.41 -15.44 -23.14
C ILE A 170 2.46 -14.39 -22.03
N PHE A 171 3.43 -14.48 -21.12
CA PHE A 171 3.60 -13.51 -20.04
C PHE A 171 3.88 -12.11 -20.57
N SER A 172 4.77 -11.96 -21.56
CA SER A 172 5.08 -10.64 -22.14
C SER A 172 3.88 -10.01 -22.85
N TYR A 173 3.06 -10.81 -23.53
CA TYR A 173 1.80 -10.36 -24.13
C TYR A 173 0.79 -9.89 -23.07
N LEU A 174 0.59 -10.69 -22.02
CA LEU A 174 -0.34 -10.36 -20.94
C LEU A 174 0.14 -9.16 -20.13
N TYR A 175 1.43 -9.08 -19.82
CA TYR A 175 2.06 -7.95 -19.14
C TYR A 175 1.92 -6.65 -19.96
N SER A 176 2.08 -6.72 -21.27
CA SER A 176 1.85 -5.58 -22.16
C SER A 176 0.38 -5.12 -22.12
N GLY A 177 -0.57 -6.07 -22.07
CA GLY A 177 -1.98 -5.79 -21.83
C GLY A 177 -2.20 -5.13 -20.47
N LEU A 178 -1.64 -5.68 -19.39
CA LEU A 178 -1.72 -5.13 -18.03
C LEU A 178 -1.25 -3.68 -17.96
N LYS A 179 -0.16 -3.36 -18.66
CA LYS A 179 0.37 -2.00 -18.76
C LYS A 179 -0.58 -1.09 -19.54
N ALA A 180 -1.13 -1.55 -20.65
CA ALA A 180 -2.10 -0.80 -21.45
C ALA A 180 -3.42 -0.52 -20.69
N PHE A 181 -3.88 -1.48 -19.88
CA PHE A 181 -5.09 -1.35 -19.06
C PHE A 181 -4.84 -0.68 -17.69
N GLY A 182 -3.60 -0.24 -17.41
CA GLY A 182 -3.29 0.55 -16.21
C GLY A 182 -3.32 -0.25 -14.90
N MET A 183 -3.06 -1.56 -14.92
CA MET A 183 -3.12 -2.38 -13.70
C MET A 183 -2.14 -1.93 -12.62
N HIS A 184 -0.98 -1.40 -13.01
CA HIS A 184 -0.04 -0.76 -12.07
C HIS A 184 -0.70 0.41 -11.31
N THR A 185 -1.53 1.21 -11.98
CA THR A 185 -2.28 2.30 -11.33
C THR A 185 -3.29 1.75 -10.33
N LEU A 186 -3.95 0.63 -10.64
CA LEU A 186 -4.87 -0.03 -9.70
C LEU A 186 -4.15 -0.58 -8.47
N VAL A 187 -3.00 -1.26 -8.67
CA VAL A 187 -2.18 -1.79 -7.57
C VAL A 187 -1.68 -0.67 -6.66
N ASP A 188 -1.26 0.47 -7.23
CA ASP A 188 -0.87 1.66 -6.46
C ASP A 188 -2.06 2.33 -5.73
N LEU A 189 -3.26 2.25 -6.33
CA LEU A 189 -4.49 2.86 -5.79
C LEU A 189 -5.02 2.11 -4.56
N ILE A 190 -4.79 0.80 -4.47
CA ILE A 190 -5.30 -0.04 -3.36
C ILE A 190 -4.77 0.46 -2.00
N PRO A 191 -3.45 0.55 -1.75
CA PRO A 191 -2.92 1.12 -0.50
C PRO A 191 -3.35 2.57 -0.26
N LEU A 192 -3.55 3.37 -1.33
CA LEU A 192 -4.04 4.75 -1.21
C LEU A 192 -5.46 4.80 -0.65
N LEU A 193 -6.38 4.00 -1.20
CA LEU A 193 -7.77 3.90 -0.73
C LEU A 193 -7.78 3.51 0.75
N LEU A 194 -6.92 2.56 1.13
CA LEU A 194 -6.78 2.11 2.51
C LEU A 194 -6.32 3.23 3.45
N HIS A 195 -5.25 3.95 3.09
CA HIS A 195 -4.77 5.06 3.91
C HIS A 195 -5.78 6.21 3.99
N THR A 196 -6.44 6.53 2.89
CA THR A 196 -7.50 7.56 2.85
C THR A 196 -8.66 7.18 3.76
N SER A 197 -9.05 5.90 3.77
CA SER A 197 -10.08 5.36 4.66
C SER A 197 -9.70 5.56 6.13
N LEU A 198 -8.44 5.27 6.48
CA LEU A 198 -7.91 5.46 7.84
C LEU A 198 -7.94 6.91 8.29
N MET A 199 -7.51 7.84 7.42
CA MET A 199 -7.49 9.27 7.75
C MET A 199 -8.91 9.78 7.99
N MET A 200 -9.87 9.33 7.18
CA MET A 200 -11.29 9.66 7.37
C MET A 200 -11.85 9.10 8.69
N PHE A 201 -11.43 7.90 9.08
CA PHE A 201 -11.80 7.30 10.36
C PHE A 201 -11.27 8.09 11.56
N PHE A 202 -9.99 8.46 11.54
CA PHE A 202 -9.41 9.27 12.61
C PHE A 202 -10.07 10.65 12.72
N ALA A 203 -10.43 11.27 11.58
CA ALA A 203 -11.20 12.51 11.58
C ALA A 203 -12.57 12.32 12.27
N GLY A 204 -13.28 11.23 11.97
CA GLY A 204 -14.52 10.87 12.68
C GLY A 204 -14.30 10.59 14.17
N LEU A 205 -13.19 9.96 14.55
CA LEU A 205 -12.85 9.69 15.95
C LEU A 205 -12.66 10.96 16.79
N VAL A 206 -12.16 12.04 16.19
CA VAL A 206 -12.08 13.36 16.84
C VAL A 206 -13.45 14.03 16.91
N ALA A 207 -14.30 13.84 15.89
CA ALA A 207 -15.65 14.41 15.83
C ALA A 207 -16.64 13.77 16.81
N PHE A 208 -16.50 12.46 17.05
CA PHE A 208 -17.41 11.67 17.89
C PHE A 208 -17.55 12.17 19.34
N PRO A 209 -16.47 12.46 20.10
CA PRO A 209 -16.57 12.91 21.49
C PRO A 209 -16.95 14.39 21.66
N ILE A 210 -17.06 15.18 20.58
CA ILE A 210 -17.34 16.63 20.64
C ILE A 210 -18.55 16.98 21.52
N PRO A 211 -19.74 16.38 21.34
CA PRO A 211 -20.91 16.73 22.14
C PRO A 211 -20.86 16.11 23.56
N ILE A 212 -19.92 15.21 23.84
CA ILE A 212 -19.87 14.42 25.08
C ILE A 212 -18.91 15.04 26.09
N ASN A 213 -17.64 15.20 25.73
CA ASN A 213 -16.63 15.67 26.69
C ASN A 213 -15.41 16.31 26.00
N PRO A 214 -15.04 17.56 26.35
CA PRO A 214 -13.92 18.27 25.74
C PRO A 214 -12.54 17.67 26.04
N VAL A 215 -12.38 16.97 27.16
CA VAL A 215 -11.11 16.29 27.51
C VAL A 215 -10.87 15.12 26.57
N LEU A 216 -11.91 14.31 26.29
CA LEU A 216 -11.83 13.22 25.33
C LEU A 216 -11.49 13.72 23.92
N VAL A 217 -12.06 14.86 23.52
CA VAL A 217 -11.70 15.53 22.25
C VAL A 217 -10.22 15.90 22.23
N GLY A 218 -9.71 16.52 23.30
CA GLY A 218 -8.28 16.89 23.38
C GLY A 218 -7.35 15.69 23.28
N VAL A 219 -7.65 14.60 23.98
CA VAL A 219 -6.86 13.35 23.90
C VAL A 219 -6.92 12.74 22.50
N ALA A 220 -8.12 12.59 21.91
CA ALA A 220 -8.26 12.05 20.56
C ALA A 220 -7.57 12.92 19.50
N ALA A 221 -7.67 14.25 19.62
CA ALA A 221 -7.05 15.20 18.70
C ALA A 221 -5.52 15.17 18.78
N THR A 222 -4.94 15.13 19.98
CA THR A 222 -3.48 15.05 20.15
C THR A 222 -2.91 13.75 19.59
N TRP A 223 -3.58 12.62 19.84
CA TRP A 223 -3.18 11.33 19.28
C TRP A 223 -3.25 11.33 17.75
N THR A 224 -4.39 11.75 17.18
CA THR A 224 -4.55 11.86 15.72
C THR A 224 -3.54 12.82 15.09
N ALA A 225 -3.27 13.97 15.72
CA ALA A 225 -2.28 14.93 15.25
C ALA A 225 -0.87 14.33 15.24
N SER A 226 -0.48 13.58 16.28
CA SER A 226 0.84 12.94 16.34
C SER A 226 1.05 11.94 15.18
N ILE A 227 0.04 11.13 14.88
CA ILE A 227 0.07 10.17 13.77
C ILE A 227 0.10 10.91 12.44
N ALA A 228 -0.72 11.94 12.26
CA ALA A 228 -0.77 12.72 11.03
C ALA A 228 0.57 13.43 10.76
N VAL A 229 1.21 13.99 11.78
CA VAL A 229 2.53 14.61 11.68
C VAL A 229 3.59 13.57 11.31
N ALA A 230 3.64 12.43 12.00
CA ALA A 230 4.57 11.36 11.67
C ALA A 230 4.39 10.87 10.22
N TYR A 231 3.14 10.65 9.80
CA TYR A 231 2.80 10.21 8.45
C TYR A 231 3.17 11.27 7.39
N GLY A 232 2.93 12.54 7.69
CA GLY A 232 3.29 13.67 6.84
C GLY A 232 4.81 13.82 6.68
N LEU A 233 5.56 13.69 7.77
CA LEU A 233 7.02 13.71 7.76
C LEU A 233 7.57 12.55 6.91
N LEU A 234 7.08 11.33 7.11
CA LEU A 234 7.48 10.16 6.30
C LEU A 234 7.15 10.33 4.82
N THR A 235 6.05 11.01 4.49
CA THR A 235 5.66 11.29 3.11
C THR A 235 6.47 12.42 2.48
N ALA A 236 6.91 13.40 3.27
CA ALA A 236 7.70 14.54 2.81
C ALA A 236 9.20 14.24 2.71
N LEU A 237 9.71 13.31 3.53
CA LEU A 237 11.14 12.97 3.59
C LEU A 237 11.75 12.61 2.22
N PRO A 238 11.09 11.81 1.34
CA PRO A 238 11.58 11.51 0.01
C PRO A 238 11.63 12.70 -0.95
N LEU A 239 10.91 13.79 -0.65
CA LEU A 239 10.94 15.01 -1.47
C LEU A 239 12.20 15.83 -1.21
N PHE A 240 12.72 15.80 0.03
CA PHE A 240 13.92 16.52 0.42
C PHE A 240 15.19 15.67 0.24
N HIS A 241 15.09 14.37 0.53
CA HIS A 241 16.19 13.41 0.39
C HIS A 241 15.76 12.23 -0.49
N PRO A 242 16.16 12.20 -1.78
CA PRO A 242 15.87 11.10 -2.70
C PRO A 242 16.43 9.75 -2.24
N ASP A 243 17.43 9.73 -1.35
CA ASP A 243 18.03 8.52 -0.78
C ASP A 243 17.26 7.96 0.44
N SER A 244 16.10 8.53 0.78
CA SER A 244 15.26 8.07 1.92
C SER A 244 14.62 6.69 1.66
N PRO A 245 14.67 5.76 2.63
CA PRO A 245 14.02 4.45 2.54
C PRO A 245 12.52 4.48 2.86
N TYR A 246 11.97 5.61 3.29
CA TYR A 246 10.57 5.73 3.71
C TYR A 246 9.68 6.08 2.51
N TRP A 247 9.03 5.07 1.95
CA TRP A 247 8.15 5.21 0.79
C TRP A 247 6.70 5.04 1.21
N THR A 248 5.90 6.10 1.06
CA THR A 248 4.46 6.02 1.22
C THR A 248 3.79 6.02 -0.16
N PRO A 249 2.66 5.32 -0.35
CA PRO A 249 1.94 5.33 -1.63
C PRO A 249 1.47 6.74 -2.02
N LEU A 250 1.31 7.64 -1.04
CA LEU A 250 0.96 9.04 -1.24
C LEU A 250 2.10 9.87 -1.86
N SER A 251 3.37 9.60 -1.53
CA SER A 251 4.50 10.36 -2.09
C SER A 251 4.58 10.21 -3.61
N GLY A 252 4.32 9.01 -4.13
CA GLY A 252 4.29 8.73 -5.57
C GLY A 252 3.16 9.46 -6.33
N ILE A 253 2.01 9.69 -5.69
CA ILE A 253 0.91 10.46 -6.28
C ILE A 253 1.21 11.95 -6.23
N ILE A 254 1.70 12.44 -5.09
CA ILE A 254 2.14 13.84 -4.93
C ILE A 254 3.17 14.18 -6.00
N TRP A 255 4.13 13.29 -6.26
CA TRP A 255 5.12 13.45 -7.31
C TRP A 255 4.49 13.57 -8.71
N ARG A 256 3.52 12.70 -9.05
CA ARG A 256 2.79 12.77 -10.33
C ARG A 256 1.99 14.07 -10.49
N VAL A 257 1.32 14.52 -9.43
CA VAL A 257 0.57 15.77 -9.41
C VAL A 257 1.50 16.98 -9.56
N LEU A 258 2.64 16.99 -8.84
CA LEU A 258 3.63 18.04 -8.95
C LEU A 258 4.18 18.13 -10.38
N GLN A 259 4.51 16.98 -10.99
CA GLN A 259 4.94 16.94 -12.39
C GLN A 259 3.86 17.47 -13.34
N ALA A 260 2.61 17.06 -13.18
CA ALA A 260 1.49 17.57 -13.98
C ALA A 260 1.29 19.08 -13.82
N MET A 261 1.45 19.64 -12.62
CA MET A 261 1.37 21.08 -12.40
C MET A 261 2.55 21.82 -13.05
N THR A 262 3.77 21.29 -12.96
CA THR A 262 4.94 21.90 -13.61
C THR A 262 4.85 21.88 -15.13
N THR A 263 4.31 20.82 -15.73
CA THR A 263 4.13 20.73 -17.19
C THR A 263 3.00 21.63 -17.68
N LEU A 264 1.92 21.81 -16.90
CA LEU A 264 0.85 22.76 -17.20
C LEU A 264 1.31 24.23 -17.05
N SER A 265 2.23 24.49 -16.12
CA SER A 265 2.81 25.83 -15.92
C SER A 265 3.86 26.18 -16.98
N SER A 266 4.57 25.18 -17.53
CA SER A 266 5.54 25.41 -18.61
C SER A 266 4.83 25.53 -19.98
N ARG A 267 4.71 26.76 -20.48
CA ARG A 267 4.09 27.10 -21.77
C ARG A 267 5.02 26.83 -22.97
N ASN A 268 5.78 25.74 -22.97
CA ASN A 268 6.71 25.42 -24.06
C ASN A 268 6.46 24.00 -24.63
N PRO A 269 5.87 23.87 -25.84
CA PRO A 269 5.38 22.59 -26.37
C PRO A 269 6.46 21.66 -26.93
N THR A 270 7.75 22.04 -26.90
CA THR A 270 8.83 21.29 -27.55
C THR A 270 9.42 20.15 -26.69
N MET A 271 9.06 20.04 -25.41
CA MET A 271 9.53 18.97 -24.52
C MET A 271 8.44 17.90 -24.27
N ARG A 272 7.60 17.66 -25.28
CA ARG A 272 6.44 16.74 -25.19
C ARG A 272 6.79 15.27 -25.49
N SER A 273 8.01 14.97 -25.94
CA SER A 273 8.36 13.62 -26.42
C SER A 273 9.09 12.70 -25.42
N ASP A 274 9.69 13.23 -24.35
CA ASP A 274 10.44 12.40 -23.37
C ASP A 274 9.74 12.26 -22.00
N GLY A 275 8.61 12.95 -21.82
CA GLY A 275 7.92 13.07 -20.54
C GLY A 275 6.75 12.10 -20.39
N ALA A 276 6.96 10.80 -20.55
CA ALA A 276 6.08 9.86 -19.86
C ALA A 276 6.23 10.17 -18.37
N VAL A 277 5.14 10.56 -17.69
CA VAL A 277 5.09 10.83 -16.25
C VAL A 277 5.90 9.74 -15.55
N GLY A 278 7.13 10.06 -15.18
CA GLY A 278 8.09 9.07 -14.72
C GLY A 278 7.61 8.62 -13.36
N SER A 279 7.38 7.32 -13.17
CA SER A 279 7.25 6.77 -11.83
C SER A 279 8.41 7.30 -10.98
N MET A 280 8.13 7.74 -9.76
CA MET A 280 9.14 8.31 -8.85
C MET A 280 10.33 7.35 -8.67
N ILE A 281 10.07 6.04 -8.73
CA ILE A 281 11.06 4.96 -8.76
C ILE A 281 11.99 5.10 -9.98
N GLY A 282 11.45 5.40 -11.17
CA GLY A 282 12.24 5.63 -12.37
C GLY A 282 13.16 6.85 -12.27
N HIS A 283 12.70 7.93 -11.63
CA HIS A 283 13.53 9.10 -11.37
C HIS A 283 14.71 8.77 -10.44
N ILE A 284 14.47 7.95 -9.41
CA ILE A 284 15.51 7.52 -8.47
C ILE A 284 16.47 6.55 -9.09
N VAL A 285 16.00 5.57 -9.86
CA VAL A 285 16.89 4.66 -10.59
C VAL A 285 17.80 5.48 -11.51
N LYS A 286 17.25 6.49 -12.20
CA LYS A 286 18.03 7.40 -13.05
C LYS A 286 19.03 8.26 -12.25
N GLN A 287 18.67 8.68 -11.04
CA GLN A 287 19.55 9.47 -10.17
C GLN A 287 20.64 8.60 -9.51
N ALA A 288 20.31 7.39 -9.10
CA ALA A 288 21.22 6.41 -8.51
C ALA A 288 22.22 5.84 -9.53
N THR A 289 21.81 5.68 -10.79
CA THR A 289 22.69 5.21 -11.88
C THR A 289 23.49 6.32 -12.56
N LYS A 290 23.22 7.59 -12.23
CA LYS A 290 23.99 8.71 -12.77
C LYS A 290 25.42 8.62 -12.22
N ALA A 291 26.39 8.54 -13.13
CA ALA A 291 27.80 8.49 -12.77
C ALA A 291 28.22 9.79 -12.05
N SER A 292 28.39 9.72 -10.73
CA SER A 292 28.92 10.76 -9.86
C SER A 292 30.08 10.19 -9.04
N GLY A 293 30.92 11.06 -8.46
CA GLY A 293 32.00 10.63 -7.57
C GLY A 293 31.51 9.82 -6.38
N ASP A 294 30.31 10.15 -5.88
CA ASP A 294 29.66 9.48 -4.76
C ASP A 294 29.10 8.09 -5.13
N THR A 295 28.68 7.88 -6.38
CA THR A 295 28.21 6.59 -6.91
C THR A 295 29.33 5.54 -6.86
N LYS A 296 30.55 5.92 -7.24
CA LYS A 296 31.72 5.02 -7.20
C LYS A 296 32.04 4.54 -5.78
N PHE A 297 31.91 5.43 -4.79
CA PHE A 297 32.15 5.08 -3.39
C PHE A 297 31.06 4.14 -2.84
N ARG A 298 29.80 4.38 -3.21
CA ARG A 298 28.67 3.49 -2.91
C ARG A 298 28.87 2.10 -3.52
N ASP A 299 29.31 2.03 -4.77
CA ASP A 299 29.55 0.76 -5.49
C ASP A 299 30.68 -0.05 -4.86
N VAL A 300 31.80 0.60 -4.49
CA VAL A 300 32.92 -0.07 -3.79
C VAL A 300 32.46 -0.60 -2.43
N ARG A 301 31.65 0.17 -1.68
CA ARG A 301 31.09 -0.28 -0.41
C ARG A 301 30.15 -1.47 -0.58
N ALA A 302 29.30 -1.44 -1.61
CA ALA A 302 28.41 -2.54 -1.93
C ALA A 302 29.19 -3.81 -2.27
N LEU A 303 30.24 -3.70 -3.10
CA LEU A 303 31.13 -4.82 -3.44
C LEU A 303 31.89 -5.37 -2.22
N CYS A 304 32.34 -4.49 -1.34
CA CYS A 304 33.00 -4.91 -0.10
C CYS A 304 32.03 -5.67 0.82
N TRP A 305 30.77 -5.19 0.91
CA TRP A 305 29.73 -5.88 1.66
C TRP A 305 29.39 -7.24 1.05
N THR A 306 29.23 -7.34 -0.28
CA THR A 306 28.93 -8.63 -0.93
C THR A 306 30.08 -9.62 -0.77
N ALA A 307 31.34 -9.18 -0.90
CA ALA A 307 32.51 -10.01 -0.64
C ALA A 307 32.51 -10.54 0.81
N LYS A 308 32.22 -9.67 1.79
CA LYS A 308 32.15 -10.06 3.20
C LYS A 308 31.01 -11.06 3.45
N THR A 309 29.83 -10.83 2.86
CA THR A 309 28.67 -11.71 2.98
C THR A 309 28.94 -13.07 2.33
N LEU A 310 29.58 -13.11 1.16
CA LEU A 310 29.97 -14.36 0.49
C LEU A 310 31.01 -15.14 1.30
N MET A 311 31.99 -14.47 1.90
CA MET A 311 32.95 -15.12 2.81
C MET A 311 32.26 -15.74 4.02
N VAL A 312 31.28 -15.05 4.62
CA VAL A 312 30.51 -15.58 5.75
C VAL A 312 29.65 -16.77 5.33
N ILE A 313 28.99 -16.71 4.18
CA ILE A 313 28.18 -17.82 3.65
C ILE A 313 29.10 -19.02 3.36
N HIS A 314 30.26 -18.81 2.73
CA HIS A 314 31.22 -19.85 2.43
C HIS A 314 31.78 -20.49 3.71
N TRP A 315 32.17 -19.68 4.69
CA TRP A 315 32.61 -20.17 6.01
C TRP A 315 31.51 -20.97 6.73
N ARG A 316 30.26 -20.50 6.65
CA ARG A 316 29.11 -21.19 7.26
C ARG A 316 28.75 -22.50 6.54
N SER A 317 28.98 -22.58 5.22
CA SER A 317 28.85 -23.82 4.44
C SER A 317 29.95 -24.80 4.82
N SER A 318 31.21 -24.36 4.78
CA SER A 318 32.38 -25.18 5.14
C SER A 318 32.33 -25.69 6.59
N SER A 319 31.85 -24.88 7.52
CA SER A 319 31.65 -25.29 8.92
C SER A 319 30.51 -26.31 9.06
N ARG A 320 29.45 -26.20 8.26
CA ARG A 320 28.31 -27.14 8.27
C ARG A 320 28.71 -28.51 7.73
N ASP A 321 29.59 -28.54 6.73
CA ASP A 321 30.14 -29.78 6.16
C ASP A 321 31.09 -30.47 7.16
N SER A 322 31.78 -29.71 8.01
CA SER A 322 32.66 -30.22 9.08
C SER A 322 31.92 -30.72 10.35
N LEU A 323 30.61 -30.46 10.46
CA LEU A 323 29.79 -30.75 11.64
C LEU A 323 28.81 -31.91 11.43
N THR A 324 29.03 -32.78 10.44
CA THR A 324 28.41 -34.11 10.41
C THR A 324 29.11 -34.98 11.47
N PRO A 325 28.50 -35.29 12.64
CA PRO A 325 29.21 -35.98 13.70
C PRO A 325 28.89 -37.48 13.63
N SER A 326 29.90 -38.28 13.30
CA SER A 326 30.19 -39.36 14.25
C SER A 326 30.52 -38.69 15.57
N GLY A 327 29.73 -39.00 16.59
CA GLY A 327 29.47 -38.14 17.75
C GLY A 327 30.70 -37.62 18.49
N ALA A 328 30.65 -36.34 18.89
CA ALA A 328 30.97 -35.91 20.25
C ALA A 328 30.67 -34.42 20.43
N ARG A 329 29.93 -34.14 21.49
CA ARG A 329 29.60 -32.85 22.10
C ARG A 329 30.84 -32.00 22.38
N LYS A 330 30.89 -30.77 21.87
CA LYS A 330 31.56 -29.62 22.51
C LYS A 330 30.71 -28.36 22.33
N GLU A 331 30.11 -27.94 23.43
CA GLU A 331 29.52 -26.62 23.62
C GLU A 331 30.64 -25.57 23.50
N GLY A 332 30.45 -24.58 22.62
CA GLY A 332 31.45 -23.55 22.33
C GLY A 332 30.83 -22.32 21.70
N VAL A 333 30.41 -21.39 22.57
CA VAL A 333 30.25 -19.93 22.38
C VAL A 333 29.80 -19.44 21.00
N ILE A 334 28.51 -19.09 20.91
CA ILE A 334 27.91 -18.34 19.81
C ILE A 334 28.43 -16.89 19.87
N PRO A 335 29.10 -16.34 18.84
CA PRO A 335 29.23 -14.90 18.72
C PRO A 335 27.89 -14.37 18.19
N MET A 336 27.05 -13.92 19.11
CA MET A 336 25.87 -13.12 18.79
C MET A 336 26.37 -11.74 18.35
N ILE A 337 26.69 -11.58 17.06
CA ILE A 337 26.90 -10.25 16.47
C ILE A 337 25.61 -9.86 15.77
N THR A 338 24.96 -8.92 16.41
CA THR A 338 23.71 -8.23 16.07
C THR A 338 23.60 -7.95 14.58
N SER A 339 22.51 -8.45 14.00
CA SER A 339 21.99 -8.00 12.71
C SER A 339 21.50 -6.55 12.85
N SER A 340 22.36 -5.58 12.57
CA SER A 340 21.90 -4.24 12.19
C SER A 340 23.02 -3.54 11.43
N PRO A 341 22.74 -2.90 10.28
CA PRO A 341 23.66 -1.91 9.75
C PRO A 341 23.58 -0.69 10.66
N ASP A 342 24.71 -0.26 11.22
CA ASP A 342 24.83 1.02 11.92
C ASP A 342 24.56 2.17 10.94
N TYR A 343 23.29 2.47 10.73
CA TYR A 343 22.83 3.76 10.24
C TYR A 343 22.69 4.64 11.48
N LEU A 344 23.66 5.52 11.71
CA LEU A 344 23.61 6.77 12.49
C LEU A 344 24.98 6.98 13.15
N THR A 345 25.87 7.66 12.43
CA THR A 345 26.71 8.77 12.94
C THR A 345 27.69 9.20 11.85
N ALA A 346 27.33 10.26 11.15
CA ALA A 346 28.29 11.19 10.58
C ALA A 346 27.62 12.56 10.54
N GLY A 347 27.48 13.17 11.71
CA GLY A 347 27.56 14.62 11.77
C GLY A 347 29.02 15.01 11.56
N THR A 348 29.27 16.02 10.73
CA THR A 348 30.22 17.12 10.97
C THR A 348 30.27 18.02 9.73
N HIS A 349 30.01 19.32 9.96
CA HIS A 349 30.61 20.51 9.34
C HIS A 349 30.76 20.50 7.80
N VAL A 350 30.11 21.39 7.04
CA VAL A 350 30.21 22.87 7.04
C VAL A 350 28.93 23.47 6.46
#